data_AF-A0A2D6N8K8-F1
#
_entry.id   AF-A0A2D6N8K8-F1
#
_cell.length_a   1.000
_cell.length_b   1.000
_cell.length_c   1.000
_cell.angle_alpha   90.00
_cell.angle_beta   90.00
_cell.angle_gamma   90.00
#
_symmetry.space_group_name_H-M   'P 1'
#
loop_
_entity.id
_entity.type
_entity.pdbx_description
1 polymer ?
#
loop_
_entity_poly.entity_id
_entity_poly.type
_entity_poly.pdbx_seq_one_letter_code
_entity_poly.pdbx_strand_id
1 'polypeptide(L)'
;RHARLIPLESGGFVADTPGLRQLGLWEVSPGEVEWCYREFRPLLGTCKFANCAHTGEVGCAVEAAVEAGDIDPRRLESYRRMHAGQSEQLPY
;
A
#
# COMPACT_ATOMS: atom_id res chain seq x y z
N ARG A 1 -11.21 8.95 -23.86
CA ARG A 1 -10.00 9.78 -23.57
C ARG A 1 -8.84 8.80 -23.42
N HIS A 2 -7.70 9.01 -24.08
CA HIS A 2 -6.61 8.03 -24.17
C HIS A 2 -5.38 8.55 -23.44
N ALA A 3 -4.51 7.64 -22.99
CA ALA A 3 -3.21 8.00 -22.47
C ALA A 3 -2.31 8.54 -23.59
N ARG A 4 -1.39 9.46 -23.26
CA ARG A 4 -0.41 10.02 -24.19
C ARG A 4 0.97 10.08 -23.55
N LEU A 5 2.00 10.01 -24.39
CA LEU A 5 3.39 10.23 -24.00
C LEU A 5 3.84 11.61 -24.49
N ILE A 6 4.26 12.47 -23.55
CA ILE A 6 4.73 13.82 -23.82
C ILE A 6 6.26 13.79 -23.74
N PRO A 7 7.00 14.02 -24.83
CA PRO A 7 8.46 14.02 -24.80
C PRO A 7 9.00 15.20 -23.97
N LEU A 8 10.11 14.98 -23.27
CA LEU A 8 10.81 16.02 -22.52
C LEU A 8 12.07 16.48 -23.28
N GLU A 9 12.38 17.77 -23.20
CA GLU A 9 13.58 18.35 -23.83
C GLU A 9 14.88 17.74 -23.29
N SER A 10 14.89 17.34 -22.02
CA SER A 10 16.02 16.64 -21.38
C SER A 10 16.10 15.14 -21.71
N GLY A 11 15.21 14.63 -22.57
CA GLY A 11 15.04 13.21 -22.85
C GLY A 11 14.04 12.53 -21.91
N GLY A 12 13.44 11.43 -22.39
CA GLY A 12 12.36 10.71 -21.71
C GLY A 12 10.96 11.24 -22.03
N PHE A 13 9.94 10.70 -21.35
CA PHE A 13 8.53 11.02 -21.59
C PHE A 13 7.73 11.13 -20.28
N VAL A 14 6.71 11.97 -20.28
CA VAL A 14 5.64 11.99 -19.26
C VAL A 14 4.43 11.24 -19.81
N ALA A 15 3.95 10.25 -19.07
CA ALA A 15 2.70 9.57 -19.39
C ALA A 15 1.51 10.34 -18.79
N ASP A 16 0.76 11.05 -19.64
CA ASP A 16 -0.52 11.68 -19.30
C ASP A 16 -1.63 10.64 -19.44
N THR A 17 -2.11 10.10 -18.32
CA THR A 17 -3.23 9.15 -18.28
C THR A 17 -4.54 9.89 -17.95
N PRO A 18 -5.69 9.49 -18.51
CA PRO A 18 -6.98 9.97 -18.04
C PRO A 18 -7.11 9.73 -16.53
N GLY A 19 -7.76 10.65 -15.80
CA GLY A 19 -7.88 10.60 -14.34
C GLY A 19 -8.25 9.20 -13.84
N LEU A 20 -7.39 8.67 -12.96
CA LEU A 20 -7.56 7.37 -12.35
C LEU A 20 -8.68 7.45 -11.30
N ARG A 21 -9.85 6.90 -11.63
CA ARG A 21 -11.04 7.00 -10.78
C ARG A 21 -11.16 5.88 -9.74
N GLN A 22 -10.50 4.75 -9.99
CA GLN A 22 -10.53 3.58 -9.12
C GLN A 22 -9.25 2.80 -9.31
N LEU A 23 -8.63 2.41 -8.19
CA LEU A 23 -7.56 1.42 -8.14
C LEU A 23 -8.15 0.10 -7.66
N GLY A 24 -7.99 -0.95 -8.46
CA GLY A 24 -8.26 -2.32 -8.06
C GLY A 24 -6.96 -3.11 -7.98
N LEU A 25 -6.89 -4.04 -7.03
CA LEU A 25 -5.75 -4.94 -6.81
C LEU A 25 -6.01 -6.28 -7.52
N TRP A 26 -6.17 -6.24 -8.83
CA TRP A 26 -6.67 -7.37 -9.62
C TRP A 26 -5.73 -8.61 -9.62
N GLU A 27 -4.47 -8.42 -9.23
CA GLU A 27 -3.42 -9.46 -9.24
C GLU A 27 -2.51 -9.43 -8.00
N VAL A 28 -2.95 -8.83 -6.89
CA VAL A 28 -2.17 -8.80 -5.64
C VAL A 28 -2.92 -9.59 -4.57
N SER A 29 -2.35 -10.70 -4.13
CA SER A 29 -2.91 -11.46 -3.01
C SER A 29 -2.77 -10.68 -1.69
N PRO A 30 -3.62 -10.93 -0.68
CA PRO A 30 -3.54 -10.19 0.59
C PRO A 30 -2.15 -10.23 1.25
N GLY A 31 -1.44 -11.36 1.17
CA GLY A 31 -0.09 -11.52 1.69
C GLY A 31 1.01 -10.84 0.85
N GLU A 32 0.71 -10.36 -0.36
CA GLU A 32 1.62 -9.55 -1.16
C GLU A 32 1.44 -8.04 -0.89
N VAL A 33 0.25 -7.63 -0.41
CA VAL A 33 -0.05 -6.22 -0.11
C VAL A 33 0.90 -5.66 0.94
N GLU A 34 1.24 -6.44 1.98
CA GLU A 34 2.17 -6.00 3.04
C GLU A 34 3.56 -5.64 2.51
N TRP A 35 4.02 -6.30 1.43
CA TRP A 35 5.32 -6.03 0.80
C TRP A 35 5.33 -4.73 -0.01
N CYS A 36 4.15 -4.20 -0.36
CA CYS A 36 4.00 -2.90 -1.00
C CYS A 36 4.21 -1.72 -0.03
N TYR A 37 4.26 -1.97 1.29
CA TYR A 37 4.55 -0.96 2.31
C TYR A 37 6.02 -1.07 2.74
N ARG A 38 6.85 -0.10 2.32
CA ARG A 38 8.30 -0.13 2.54
C ARG A 38 8.66 -0.24 4.02
N GLU A 39 7.94 0.48 4.85
CA GLU A 39 8.08 0.55 6.29
C GLU A 39 7.70 -0.76 7.00
N PHE A 40 6.91 -1.64 6.38
CA PHE A 40 6.56 -2.94 6.95
C PHE A 40 7.68 -3.95 6.75
N ARG A 41 8.40 -3.89 5.62
CA ARG A 41 9.38 -4.90 5.19
C ARG A 41 10.37 -5.35 6.27
N PRO A 42 10.95 -4.46 7.11
CA PRO A 42 11.87 -4.87 8.17
C PRO A 42 11.21 -5.65 9.31
N LEU A 43 9.88 -5.57 9.42
CA LEU A 43 9.06 -6.14 10.50
C LEU A 43 8.34 -7.43 10.07
N LEU A 44 8.21 -7.68 8.76
CA LEU A 44 7.54 -8.88 8.26
C LEU A 44 8.23 -10.14 8.77
N GLY A 45 7.44 -11.10 9.25
CA GLY A 45 7.95 -12.32 9.89
C GLY A 45 8.45 -12.17 11.32
N THR A 46 8.44 -10.96 11.90
CA THR A 46 8.84 -10.72 13.31
C THR A 46 7.66 -10.62 14.28
N CYS A 47 6.43 -10.74 13.76
CA CYS A 47 5.23 -10.81 14.58
C CYS A 47 5.21 -12.10 15.42
N LYS A 48 4.48 -12.07 16.53
CA LYS A 48 4.29 -13.24 17.39
C LYS A 48 3.74 -14.46 16.64
N PHE A 49 2.88 -14.24 15.65
CA PHE A 49 2.25 -15.28 14.84
C PHE A 49 2.72 -15.17 13.39
N ALA A 50 3.02 -16.31 12.78
CA ALA A 50 3.54 -16.39 11.40
C ALA A 50 2.50 -15.97 10.34
N ASN A 51 1.21 -16.02 10.66
CA ASN A 51 0.09 -15.65 9.80
C ASN A 51 -0.58 -14.34 10.25
N CYS A 52 0.15 -13.44 10.90
CA CYS A 52 -0.36 -12.14 11.30
C CYS A 52 -0.76 -11.32 10.07
N ALA A 53 -1.99 -10.82 10.03
CA ALA A 53 -2.51 -9.98 8.95
C ALA A 53 -2.41 -8.48 9.27
N HIS A 54 -1.90 -8.10 10.44
CA HIS A 54 -1.75 -6.70 10.91
C HIS A 54 -3.10 -5.97 11.04
N THR A 55 -4.11 -6.69 11.53
CA THR A 55 -5.51 -6.24 11.65
C THR A 55 -6.02 -6.18 13.10
N GLY A 56 -5.14 -6.24 14.09
CA GLY A 56 -5.45 -6.16 15.52
C GLY A 56 -4.87 -7.33 16.34
N GLU A 57 -3.94 -8.10 15.79
CA GLU A 57 -3.40 -9.28 16.47
C GLU A 57 -2.45 -8.90 17.60
N VAL A 58 -2.60 -9.59 18.74
CA VAL A 58 -1.71 -9.43 19.90
C VAL A 58 -0.27 -9.81 19.53
N GLY A 59 0.67 -8.89 19.75
CA GLY A 59 2.09 -9.10 19.42
C GLY A 59 2.41 -8.90 17.93
N CYS A 60 1.60 -8.11 17.23
CA CYS A 60 1.90 -7.61 15.90
C CYS A 60 3.04 -6.57 15.94
N ALA A 61 4.15 -6.87 15.26
CA ALA A 61 5.31 -5.98 15.20
C ALA A 61 5.00 -4.67 14.46
N VAL A 62 4.12 -4.72 13.45
CA VAL A 62 3.69 -3.53 12.69
C VAL A 62 2.85 -2.59 13.58
N GLU A 63 1.94 -3.13 14.40
CA GLU A 63 1.15 -2.30 15.32
C GLU A 63 2.02 -1.69 16.41
N ALA A 64 2.96 -2.45 16.97
CA ALA A 64 3.91 -1.92 17.93
C ALA A 64 4.75 -0.78 17.33
N ALA A 65 5.17 -0.89 16.06
CA ALA A 65 5.89 0.18 15.37
C ALA A 65 5.01 1.42 15.11
N VAL A 66 3.71 1.25 14.88
CA VAL A 66 2.76 2.38 14.83
C VAL A 66 2.62 3.05 16.20
N GLU A 67 2.47 2.27 17.27
CA GLU A 67 2.39 2.77 18.65
C GLU A 67 3.67 3.51 19.07
N ALA A 68 4.84 3.05 18.60
CA ALA A 68 6.13 3.70 18.83
C ALA A 68 6.34 4.97 17.98
N GLY A 69 5.51 5.21 16.96
CA GLY A 69 5.63 6.34 16.04
C GLY A 69 6.61 6.12 14.88
N ASP A 70 7.14 4.91 14.71
CA ASP A 70 8.02 4.55 13.59
C ASP A 70 7.25 4.39 12.27
N ILE A 71 5.95 4.10 12.36
CA ILE A 71 5.03 4.02 11.23
C ILE A 71 3.87 5.00 11.43
N ASP A 72 3.60 5.83 10.42
CA ASP A 72 2.44 6.72 10.44
C ASP A 72 1.14 5.89 10.46
N PRO A 73 0.21 6.14 11.41
CA PRO A 73 -1.03 5.37 11.54
C PRO A 73 -1.87 5.29 10.25
N ARG A 74 -1.82 6.33 9.41
CA ARG A 74 -2.55 6.37 8.13
C ARG A 74 -2.05 5.30 7.15
N ARG A 75 -0.80 4.86 7.29
CA ARG A 75 -0.20 3.81 6.47
C ARG A 75 -0.77 2.45 6.83
N LEU A 76 -0.88 2.15 8.14
CA LEU A 76 -1.54 0.93 8.61
C LEU A 76 -3.03 0.91 8.24
N GLU A 77 -3.72 2.05 8.35
CA GLU A 77 -5.11 2.16 7.90
C GLU A 77 -5.25 1.89 6.39
N SER A 78 -4.42 2.52 5.56
CA SER A 78 -4.39 2.29 4.12
C SER A 78 -4.13 0.82 3.78
N TYR A 79 -3.17 0.19 4.46
CA TYR A 79 -2.90 -1.23 4.31
C TYR A 79 -4.14 -2.09 4.63
N ARG A 80 -4.81 -1.84 5.75
CA ARG A 80 -6.00 -2.60 6.16
C ARG A 80 -7.13 -2.48 5.14
N ARG A 81 -7.33 -1.30 4.53
CA ARG A 81 -8.31 -1.11 3.43
C ARG A 81 -7.94 -1.94 2.21
N MET A 82 -6.67 -1.89 1.80
CA MET A 82 -6.17 -2.63 0.64
C MET A 82 -6.23 -4.15 0.85
N HIS A 83 -5.80 -4.63 2.02
CA HIS A 83 -5.87 -6.04 2.41
C HIS A 83 -7.31 -6.57 2.43
N ALA A 84 -8.27 -5.75 2.88
CA ALA A 84 -9.69 -6.08 2.85
C ALA A 84 -10.33 -6.03 1.45
N GLY A 85 -9.55 -5.70 0.41
CA GLY A 85 -10.05 -5.57 -0.97
C GLY A 85 -10.94 -4.36 -1.19
N GLN A 86 -10.89 -3.37 -0.29
CA GLN A 86 -11.63 -2.13 -0.48
C GLN A 86 -10.91 -1.26 -1.51
N SER A 87 -11.56 -1.00 -2.64
CA SER A 87 -11.01 -0.09 -3.65
C SER A 87 -10.96 1.32 -3.09
N GLU A 88 -9.79 1.97 -3.18
CA GLU A 88 -9.67 3.37 -2.80
C GLU A 88 -10.43 4.23 -3.82
N GLN A 89 -11.45 4.93 -3.36
CA GLN A 89 -12.04 6.04 -4.11
C GLN A 89 -11.09 7.22 -3.98
N LEU A 90 -10.33 7.48 -5.04
CA LEU A 90 -9.47 8.65 -5.10
C LEU A 90 -10.35 9.89 -5.29
N PRO A 91 -10.13 10.98 -4.53
CA PRO A 91 -11.04 12.13 -4.49
C PRO A 91 -10.95 13.07 -5.71
N TYR A 92 -10.69 12.55 -6.91
CA TYR A 92 -10.50 13.37 -8.13
C TYR A 92 -11.35 12.91 -9.31
#